data_AF-A0AAD7ZYV6-F1
#
_entry.id   AF-A0AAD7ZYV6-F1
#
_cell.length_a   1.000
_cell.length_b   1.000
_cell.length_c   1.000
_cell.angle_alpha   90.00
_cell.angle_beta   90.00
_cell.angle_gamma   90.00
#
_symmetry.space_group_name_H-M   'P 1'
#
loop_
_entity.id
_entity.type
_entity.pdbx_description
1 polymer ?
#
loop_
_entity_poly.entity_id
_entity_poly.type
_entity_poly.pdbx_seq_one_letter_code
_entity_poly.pdbx_strand_id
1 'polypeptide(L)'
;DENNGSGFIAENSGDWKEPMDDFMCEEEEDYGLEYSEDSNSEPDVDLENQYYNSKALKEDDPKAALASFQKVLDLEGGEKGEWGFKALKQMIKINFKLMTNMRF
;
A
#
# COMPACT_ATOMS: atom_id res chain seq x y z
N ASP A 1 46.25 -38.65 -9.32
CA ASP A 1 45.08 -37.82 -9.03
C ASP A 1 45.56 -36.40 -8.86
N GLU A 2 45.85 -35.72 -9.97
CA GLU A 2 44.89 -34.96 -10.79
C GLU A 2 44.53 -33.64 -10.11
N ASN A 3 45.21 -32.56 -10.50
CA ASN A 3 44.79 -31.60 -11.55
C ASN A 3 43.97 -30.47 -10.91
N ASN A 4 44.59 -29.32 -10.67
CA ASN A 4 44.49 -28.11 -11.51
C ASN A 4 43.15 -27.38 -11.41
N GLY A 5 43.21 -26.07 -11.13
CA GLY A 5 42.04 -25.22 -11.31
C GLY A 5 42.18 -23.82 -10.77
N SER A 6 43.03 -23.01 -11.40
CA SER A 6 42.96 -21.55 -11.37
C SER A 6 41.52 -21.04 -11.47
N GLY A 7 41.19 -19.98 -10.74
CA GLY A 7 39.88 -19.35 -10.85
C GLY A 7 39.83 -17.95 -10.27
N PHE A 8 40.64 -17.03 -10.82
CA PHE A 8 40.21 -15.64 -10.90
C PHE A 8 38.86 -15.62 -11.62
N ILE A 9 37.79 -15.25 -10.90
CA ILE A 9 36.53 -14.80 -11.49
C ILE A 9 36.27 -13.42 -10.89
N ALA A 10 36.79 -12.41 -11.56
CA ALA A 10 36.00 -11.59 -12.46
C ALA A 10 35.19 -10.58 -11.65
N GLU A 11 35.74 -9.38 -11.61
CA GLU A 11 35.02 -8.12 -11.55
C GLU A 11 33.74 -8.25 -12.40
N ASN A 12 32.62 -8.54 -11.74
CA ASN A 12 31.32 -8.33 -12.34
C ASN A 12 30.69 -7.20 -11.55
N SER A 13 30.91 -6.01 -12.09
CA SER A 13 30.06 -4.84 -12.00
C SER A 13 28.61 -5.24 -12.26
N GLY A 14 27.94 -5.78 -11.24
CA GLY A 14 26.50 -5.84 -11.17
C GLY A 14 26.07 -4.65 -10.33
N ASP A 15 25.43 -3.68 -10.97
CA ASP A 15 24.58 -2.66 -10.34
C ASP A 15 23.52 -3.41 -9.51
N TRP A 16 23.88 -3.86 -8.31
CA TRP A 16 22.92 -4.27 -7.30
C TRP A 16 22.29 -2.98 -6.77
N LYS A 17 21.43 -2.37 -7.60
CA LYS A 17 20.38 -1.50 -7.08
C LYS A 17 19.49 -2.39 -6.24
N GLU A 18 19.83 -2.53 -4.97
CA GLU A 18 18.83 -2.88 -3.98
C GLU A 18 17.68 -1.86 -4.16
N PRO A 19 16.44 -2.29 -4.45
CA PRO A 19 15.29 -1.43 -4.27
C PRO A 19 15.01 -1.34 -2.76
N MET A 20 16.00 -0.90 -1.98
CA MET A 20 15.88 -0.79 -0.52
C MET A 20 15.19 0.51 -0.09
N ASP A 21 14.84 1.38 -1.03
CA ASP A 21 14.29 2.70 -0.72
C ASP A 21 12.78 2.85 -1.00
N ASP A 22 12.10 1.81 -1.52
CA ASP A 22 10.65 1.83 -1.76
C ASP A 22 9.85 0.86 -0.86
N PHE A 23 10.52 0.13 0.04
CA PHE A 23 9.87 -0.87 0.92
C PHE A 23 9.82 -0.46 2.40
N MET A 24 10.56 0.56 2.85
CA MET A 24 10.72 0.85 4.28
C MET A 24 10.00 2.12 4.78
N CYS A 25 9.12 2.75 3.99
CA CYS A 25 8.52 4.05 4.34
C CYS A 25 6.99 4.17 4.14
N GLU A 26 6.24 3.08 3.98
CA GLU A 26 4.75 3.15 3.99
C GLU A 26 4.09 2.52 5.24
N GLU A 27 4.85 1.91 6.17
CA GLU A 27 4.31 1.22 7.36
C GLU A 27 4.64 1.92 8.71
N GLU A 28 5.32 3.06 8.73
CA GLU A 28 5.67 3.76 9.98
C GLU A 28 4.73 4.94 10.28
N GLU A 29 3.42 4.69 10.30
CA GLU A 29 2.42 5.61 10.89
C GLU A 29 1.38 4.84 11.73
N ASP A 30 1.82 3.91 12.58
CA ASP A 30 1.03 3.38 13.70
C ASP A 30 1.64 3.81 15.05
N TYR A 31 1.88 5.11 15.20
CA TYR A 31 2.18 5.71 16.51
C TYR A 31 0.90 6.32 17.10
N GLY A 32 -0.06 5.43 17.41
CA GLY A 32 -1.26 5.73 18.18
C GLY A 32 -1.29 4.88 19.45
N LEU A 33 -0.64 5.34 20.52
CA LEU A 33 -0.81 4.76 21.86
C LEU A 33 -2.28 4.89 22.29
N GLU A 34 -3.08 3.83 22.14
CA GLU A 34 -4.39 3.72 22.79
C GLU A 34 -4.51 2.36 23.49
N TYR A 35 -3.89 2.24 24.67
CA TYR A 35 -4.37 1.28 25.67
C TYR A 35 -5.55 1.92 26.40
N SER A 36 -6.74 1.80 25.80
CA SER A 36 -8.01 1.77 26.52
C SER A 36 -8.66 0.44 26.17
N GLU A 37 -8.58 -0.53 27.08
CA GLU A 37 -9.18 -1.86 27.00
C GLU A 37 -10.73 -1.81 27.08
N ASP A 38 -11.37 -0.98 26.25
CA ASP A 38 -12.82 -0.99 26.06
C ASP A 38 -13.17 -0.61 24.61
N SER A 39 -12.80 -1.47 23.67
CA SER A 39 -13.56 -1.58 22.43
C SER A 39 -13.55 -3.04 22.01
N ASN A 40 -14.48 -3.81 22.56
CA ASN A 40 -14.93 -5.07 21.99
C ASN A 40 -15.68 -4.80 20.66
N SER A 41 -15.06 -4.02 19.76
CA SER A 41 -15.54 -3.89 18.39
C SER A 41 -15.00 -5.09 17.63
N GLU A 42 -15.91 -5.95 17.21
CA GLU A 42 -15.61 -7.02 16.27
C GLU A 42 -14.85 -6.43 15.07
N PRO A 43 -13.83 -7.12 14.53
CA PRO A 43 -13.14 -6.62 13.35
C PRO A 43 -14.16 -6.40 12.23
N ASP A 44 -14.21 -5.19 11.66
CA ASP A 44 -15.04 -4.89 10.49
C ASP A 44 -14.44 -5.55 9.24
N VAL A 45 -14.59 -6.88 9.16
CA VAL A 45 -14.07 -7.74 8.08
C VAL A 45 -14.55 -7.25 6.71
N ASP A 46 -15.75 -6.68 6.64
CA ASP A 46 -16.31 -6.12 5.41
C ASP A 46 -15.56 -4.85 4.97
N LEU A 47 -15.17 -3.97 5.91
CA LEU A 47 -14.38 -2.77 5.61
C LEU A 47 -12.97 -3.15 5.14
N GLU A 48 -12.34 -4.10 5.82
CA GLU A 48 -11.00 -4.59 5.47
C GLU A 48 -10.98 -5.18 4.05
N ASN A 49 -11.91 -6.10 3.77
CA ASN A 49 -12.02 -6.74 2.46
C ASN A 49 -12.28 -5.72 1.35
N GLN A 50 -13.19 -4.76 1.58
CA GLN A 50 -13.50 -3.72 0.60
C GLN A 50 -12.29 -2.80 0.37
N TYR A 51 -11.54 -2.46 1.42
CA TYR A 51 -10.34 -1.63 1.31
C TYR A 51 -9.23 -2.32 0.50
N TYR A 52 -8.92 -3.59 0.78
CA TYR A 52 -7.89 -4.32 0.04
C TYR A 52 -8.30 -4.56 -1.42
N ASN A 53 -9.58 -4.83 -1.68
CA ASN A 53 -10.11 -4.90 -3.05
C ASN A 53 -9.88 -3.57 -3.80
N SER A 54 -10.19 -2.44 -3.14
CA SER A 54 -9.97 -1.10 -3.70
C SER A 54 -8.49 -0.81 -3.95
N LYS A 55 -7.61 -1.24 -3.04
CA LYS A 55 -6.15 -1.06 -3.16
C LYS A 55 -5.56 -1.87 -4.31
N ALA A 56 -6.05 -3.08 -4.57
CA ALA A 56 -5.63 -3.90 -5.70
C ALA A 56 -6.01 -3.24 -7.05
N LEU A 57 -7.19 -2.62 -7.11
CA LEU A 57 -7.70 -1.97 -8.33
C LEU A 57 -6.95 -0.70 -8.73
N LYS A 58 -6.17 -0.07 -7.83
CA LYS A 58 -5.58 1.27 -8.06
C LYS A 58 -4.59 1.31 -9.22
N GLU A 59 -3.90 0.20 -9.50
CA GLU A 59 -2.91 0.12 -10.58
C GLU A 59 -3.54 -0.29 -11.92
N ASP A 60 -4.61 -1.10 -11.89
CA ASP A 60 -5.31 -1.58 -13.09
C ASP A 60 -6.31 -0.54 -13.62
N ASP A 61 -7.23 -0.08 -12.76
CA ASP A 61 -8.23 0.93 -13.10
C ASP A 61 -8.37 1.93 -11.94
N PRO A 62 -7.61 3.03 -11.98
CA PRO A 62 -7.65 4.06 -10.94
C PRO A 62 -9.04 4.70 -10.77
N LYS A 63 -9.90 4.73 -11.81
CA LYS A 63 -11.26 5.27 -11.67
C LYS A 63 -12.18 4.27 -10.96
N ALA A 64 -12.07 2.98 -11.29
CA ALA A 64 -12.79 1.93 -10.57
C ALA A 64 -12.34 1.85 -9.10
N ALA A 65 -11.03 2.02 -8.84
CA ALA A 65 -10.50 2.08 -7.48
C ALA A 65 -11.14 3.20 -6.66
N LEU A 66 -11.32 4.40 -7.22
CA LEU A 66 -12.02 5.50 -6.54
C LEU A 66 -13.46 5.14 -6.17
N ALA A 67 -14.18 4.46 -7.07
CA ALA A 67 -15.54 4.00 -6.79
C ALA A 67 -15.57 2.92 -5.69
N SER A 68 -14.59 2.02 -5.68
CA SER A 68 -14.46 1.00 -4.63
C SER A 68 -14.07 1.61 -3.27
N PHE A 69 -13.21 2.64 -3.24
CA PHE A 69 -12.91 3.37 -2.00
C PHE A 69 -14.11 4.16 -1.47
N GLN A 70 -14.97 4.69 -2.35
CA GLN A 70 -16.22 5.31 -1.93
C GLN A 70 -17.12 4.32 -1.17
N LYS A 71 -17.16 3.05 -1.58
CA LYS A 71 -17.91 2.02 -0.85
C LYS A 71 -17.38 1.77 0.56
N VAL A 72 -16.07 1.92 0.79
CA VAL A 72 -15.50 1.83 2.15
C VAL A 72 -16.11 2.92 3.04
N LEU A 73 -16.26 4.14 2.51
CA LEU A 73 -16.88 5.26 3.25
C LEU A 73 -18.37 5.03 3.49
N ASP A 74 -19.06 4.45 2.51
CA ASP A 74 -20.49 4.15 2.63
C ASP A 74 -20.74 3.04 3.66
N LEU A 75 -19.86 2.03 3.72
CA LEU A 75 -19.90 0.94 4.70
C LEU A 75 -19.59 1.42 6.12
N GLU A 76 -18.68 2.38 6.27
CA GLU A 76 -18.36 3.00 7.58
C GLU A 76 -19.51 3.87 8.12
N GLY A 77 -20.57 4.09 7.33
CA GLY A 77 -21.81 4.70 7.83
C GLY A 77 -21.72 6.18 8.19
N GLY A 78 -20.63 6.86 7.82
CA GLY A 78 -20.42 8.28 8.07
C GLY A 78 -19.85 8.61 9.46
N GLU A 79 -19.57 7.61 10.30
CA GLU A 79 -18.74 7.80 11.49
C GLU A 79 -17.27 7.94 11.07
N LYS A 80 -16.51 8.77 11.79
CA LYS A 80 -15.07 8.93 11.48
C LYS A 80 -14.33 7.71 12.01
N GLY A 81 -14.17 6.70 11.17
CA GLY A 81 -13.35 5.54 11.48
C GLY A 81 -12.00 5.56 10.76
N GLU A 82 -11.17 4.59 11.12
CA GLU A 82 -9.83 4.42 10.58
C GLU A 82 -9.87 4.02 9.09
N TRP A 83 -10.85 3.20 8.70
CA TRP A 83 -10.98 2.67 7.35
C TRP A 83 -11.34 3.76 6.35
N GLY A 84 -12.26 4.68 6.69
CA GLY A 84 -12.58 5.81 5.83
C GLY A 84 -11.44 6.81 5.73
N PHE A 85 -10.70 7.04 6.82
CA PHE A 85 -9.49 7.87 6.74
C PHE A 85 -8.44 7.27 5.79
N LYS A 86 -8.17 5.96 5.91
CA LYS A 86 -7.28 5.22 4.99
C LYS A 86 -7.78 5.31 3.55
N ALA A 87 -9.08 5.12 3.30
CA ALA A 87 -9.68 5.20 1.98
C ALA A 87 -9.54 6.61 1.36
N LEU A 88 -9.85 7.66 2.11
CA LEU A 88 -9.71 9.05 1.65
C LEU A 88 -8.27 9.40 1.29
N LYS A 89 -7.29 8.99 2.10
CA LYS A 89 -5.85 9.18 1.81
C LYS A 89 -5.49 8.57 0.45
N GLN A 90 -5.97 7.36 0.15
CA GLN A 90 -5.73 6.70 -1.15
C GLN A 90 -6.46 7.40 -2.30
N MET A 91 -7.71 7.83 -2.11
CA MET A 91 -8.46 8.56 -3.13
C MET A 91 -7.76 9.84 -3.57
N ILE A 92 -7.18 10.59 -2.63
CA ILE A 92 -6.41 11.81 -2.93
C ILE A 92 -5.15 11.46 -3.73
N LYS A 93 -4.38 10.44 -3.32
CA LYS A 93 -3.20 9.96 -4.05
C LYS A 93 -3.54 9.60 -5.51
N ILE A 94 -4.63 8.87 -5.73
CA ILE A 94 -5.09 8.46 -7.07
C ILE A 94 -5.49 9.67 -7.91
N ASN A 95 -6.28 10.60 -7.35
CA ASN A 95 -6.69 11.81 -8.07
C ASN A 95 -5.48 12.67 -8.48
N PHE A 96 -4.47 12.78 -7.62
CA PHE A 96 -3.23 13.50 -7.95
C PHE A 96 -2.45 12.83 -9.09
N LYS A 97 -2.31 11.50 -9.05
CA LYS A 97 -1.67 10.71 -10.12
C LYS A 97 -2.42 10.85 -11.45
N LEU A 98 -3.75 10.74 -11.43
CA LEU A 98 -4.61 10.91 -12.62
C LEU A 98 -4.51 12.32 -13.22
N MET A 99 -4.56 13.35 -12.38
CA MET A 99 -4.44 14.74 -12.83
C MET A 99 -3.06 15.06 -13.40
N THR A 100 -2.01 14.44 -12.87
CA THR A 100 -0.65 14.56 -13.40
C THR A 100 -0.53 13.86 -14.76
N ASN A 101 -1.07 12.65 -14.90
CA ASN A 101 -1.01 11.87 -16.14
C ASN A 101 -1.80 12.49 -17.29
N MET A 102 -2.81 13.33 -16.99
CA MET A 102 -3.63 14.00 -18.01
C MET A 102 -3.00 15.27 -18.59
N ARG A 103 -1.89 15.77 -18.01
CA ARG A 103 -1.24 17.02 -18.44
C ARG A 103 -0.14 16.84 -19.49
N PHE A 104 -0.04 15.68 -20.12
CA PHE A 104 0.94 15.38 -21.17
C PHE A 104 0.26 14.94 -22.47
#